data_AF-A0A7G9BEF3-F1
#
_entry.id   AF-A0A7G9BEF3-F1
#
_cell.length_a   1.000
_cell.length_b   1.000
_cell.length_c   1.000
_cell.angle_alpha   90.00
_cell.angle_beta   90.00
_cell.angle_gamma   90.00
#
_symmetry.space_group_name_H-M   'P 1'
#
loop_
_entity.id
_entity.type
_entity.pdbx_description
1 polymer ?
#
loop_
_entity_poly.entity_id
_entity_poly.type
_entity_poly.pdbx_seq_one_letter_code
_entity_poly.pdbx_strand_id
1 'polypeptide(L)'
;MEKHYGEIIEKVMRRNGYSISEAARIMNVNRRSIYNWFDQPKLKDQIIFKIGCALKYDFSVEFPELFSSEDFQRAFSASKTKQSAIRDETEKTSFWKDKYIQLLEEYNNMLMMRSQNGVQAHAM
;
A
#
# COMPACT_ATOMS: atom_id res chain seq x y z
N MET A 1 36.36 12.31 7.33
CA MET A 1 35.09 12.58 8.06
C MET A 1 34.27 11.30 7.99
N GLU A 2 33.79 10.79 9.12
CA GLU A 2 32.83 9.69 9.11
C GLU A 2 31.52 10.16 8.44
N LYS A 3 30.91 9.32 7.60
CA LYS A 3 29.60 9.60 7.01
C LYS A 3 28.54 9.59 8.13
N HIS A 4 27.75 10.65 8.22
CA HIS A 4 26.60 10.73 9.11
C HIS A 4 25.34 10.18 8.41
N TYR A 5 24.96 8.95 8.73
CA TYR A 5 23.93 8.22 7.96
C TYR A 5 22.56 8.90 8.03
N GLY A 6 22.17 9.37 9.21
CA GLY A 6 20.89 10.06 9.39
C GLY A 6 20.77 11.35 8.58
N GLU A 7 21.86 12.11 8.45
CA GLU A 7 21.87 13.37 7.70
C GLU A 7 21.75 13.12 6.19
N ILE A 8 22.39 12.06 5.70
CA ILE A 8 22.31 11.66 4.29
C ILE A 8 20.87 11.29 3.95
N ILE A 9 20.22 10.47 4.79
CA ILE A 9 18.83 10.06 4.60
C ILE A 9 17.91 11.28 4.63
N GLU A 10 18.10 12.18 5.59
CA GLU A 10 17.31 13.41 5.67
C GLU A 10 17.46 14.28 4.41
N LYS A 11 18.69 14.45 3.92
CA LYS A 11 18.97 15.21 2.68
C LYS A 11 18.26 14.60 1.48
N VAL A 12 18.30 13.27 1.34
CA VAL A 12 17.59 12.56 0.27
C VAL A 12 16.08 12.77 0.39
N MET A 13 15.53 12.65 1.61
CA MET A 13 14.10 12.85 1.85
C MET A 13 13.64 14.27 1.50
N ARG A 14 14.39 15.28 1.94
CA ARG A 14 14.06 16.68 1.68
C ARG A 14 14.23 17.06 0.21
N ARG A 15 15.30 16.59 -0.44
CA ARG A 15 15.57 16.90 -1.86
C ARG A 15 14.50 16.31 -2.80
N ASN A 16 14.06 15.10 -2.53
CA ASN A 16 13.06 14.41 -3.36
C ASN A 16 11.61 14.69 -2.93
N GLY A 17 11.40 15.54 -1.91
CA GLY A 17 10.06 15.90 -1.44
C GLY A 17 9.31 14.75 -0.77
N TYR A 18 10.01 13.76 -0.21
CA TYR A 18 9.37 12.62 0.45
C TYR A 18 8.68 13.04 1.75
N SER A 19 7.42 12.61 1.93
CA SER A 19 6.66 12.88 3.15
C SER A 19 7.14 12.00 4.30
N ILE A 20 7.66 12.64 5.35
CA ILE A 20 8.07 11.97 6.59
C ILE A 20 6.88 11.25 7.24
N SER A 21 5.68 11.86 7.17
CA SER A 21 4.46 11.25 7.70
C SER A 21 4.09 9.97 6.94
N GLU A 22 4.31 9.94 5.63
CA GLU A 22 4.01 8.76 4.82
C GLU A 22 5.05 7.65 5.04
N ALA A 23 6.33 8.00 5.12
CA ALA A 23 7.38 7.05 5.47
C ALA A 23 7.12 6.40 6.84
N ALA A 24 6.72 7.19 7.84
CA ALA A 24 6.35 6.70 9.17
C ALA A 24 5.18 5.72 9.13
N ARG A 25 4.15 6.05 8.33
CA ARG A 25 2.97 5.20 8.14
C ARG A 25 3.33 3.87 7.49
N ILE A 26 4.09 3.88 6.40
CA ILE A 26 4.49 2.67 5.68
C ILE A 26 5.39 1.77 6.55
N MET A 27 6.30 2.38 7.32
CA MET A 27 7.22 1.66 8.19
C MET A 27 6.60 1.23 9.53
N ASN A 28 5.36 1.64 9.82
CA ASN A 28 4.67 1.42 11.09
C ASN A 28 5.46 1.92 12.31
N VAL A 29 6.01 3.14 12.21
CA VAL A 29 6.75 3.80 13.30
C VAL A 29 6.21 5.20 13.55
N ASN A 30 6.53 5.78 14.71
CA ASN A 30 6.18 7.17 14.99
C ASN A 30 7.08 8.11 14.15
N ARG A 31 6.54 9.24 13.69
CA ARG A 31 7.31 10.33 13.06
C ARG A 31 8.52 10.76 13.89
N ARG A 32 8.38 10.78 15.23
CA ARG A 32 9.50 11.06 16.15
C ARG A 32 10.66 10.08 15.97
N SER A 33 10.39 8.81 15.71
CA SER A 33 11.43 7.81 15.45
C SER A 33 12.23 8.14 14.20
N ILE A 34 11.57 8.64 13.15
CA ILE A 34 12.26 9.05 11.92
C ILE A 34 13.16 10.26 12.18
N TYR A 35 12.65 11.28 12.88
CA TYR A 35 13.49 12.43 13.25
C TYR A 35 14.70 12.01 14.09
N ASN A 36 14.50 11.13 15.07
CA ASN A 36 15.59 10.61 15.89
C ASN A 36 16.64 9.84 15.07
N TRP A 37 16.26 9.22 13.95
CA TRP A 37 17.23 8.56 13.06
C TRP A 37 18.04 9.55 12.23
N PHE A 38 17.53 10.76 11.96
CA PHE A 38 18.28 11.79 11.25
C PHE A 38 19.47 12.30 12.05
N ASP A 39 19.33 12.35 13.39
CA ASP A 39 20.39 12.75 14.31
C ASP A 39 21.40 11.62 14.61
N GLN A 40 21.23 10.43 14.01
CA GLN A 40 22.11 9.29 14.26
C GLN A 40 23.29 9.23 13.26
N PRO A 41 24.55 9.26 13.75
CA PRO A 41 25.72 9.18 12.87
C PRO A 41 25.86 7.82 12.20
N LYS A 42 25.49 6.76 12.92
CA LYS A 42 25.41 5.40 12.41
C LYS A 42 24.00 4.86 12.66
N LEU A 43 23.43 4.28 11.62
CA LEU A 43 22.10 3.67 11.65
C LEU A 43 22.24 2.24 11.15
N LYS A 44 21.44 1.31 11.71
CA LYS A 44 21.47 -0.08 11.27
C LYS A 44 21.04 -0.19 9.81
N ASP A 45 21.75 -0.98 9.03
CA ASP A 45 21.52 -1.18 7.59
C ASP A 45 20.07 -1.60 7.31
N GLN A 46 19.50 -2.47 8.16
CA GLN A 46 18.10 -2.88 8.05
C GLN A 46 17.10 -1.71 8.14
N ILE A 47 17.41 -0.67 8.92
CA ILE A 47 16.55 0.52 9.02
C ILE A 47 16.67 1.34 7.73
N ILE A 48 17.88 1.57 7.23
CA ILE A 48 18.13 2.29 5.98
C ILE A 48 17.43 1.59 4.81
N PHE A 49 17.56 0.27 4.72
CA PHE A 49 16.90 -0.55 3.71
C PHE A 49 15.37 -0.43 3.77
N LYS A 50 14.78 -0.47 4.96
CA LYS A 50 13.33 -0.28 5.14
C LYS A 50 12.88 1.12 4.74
N ILE A 51 13.66 2.15 5.03
CA ILE A 51 13.40 3.52 4.59
C ILE A 51 13.44 3.57 3.06
N GLY A 52 14.47 3.03 2.42
CA GLY A 52 14.56 2.96 0.95
C GLY A 52 13.38 2.23 0.31
N CYS A 53 12.95 1.11 0.89
CA CYS A 53 11.74 0.39 0.46
C CYS A 53 10.47 1.24 0.59
N ALA A 54 10.30 1.95 1.71
CA ALA A 54 9.14 2.82 1.94
C ALA A 54 9.10 4.00 0.97
N LEU A 55 10.26 4.56 0.63
CA LEU A 55 10.41 5.70 -0.27
C LEU A 55 10.49 5.29 -1.75
N LYS A 56 10.62 3.99 -2.05
CA LYS A 56 10.99 3.45 -3.36
C LYS A 56 12.27 4.11 -3.90
N TYR A 57 13.24 4.32 -3.02
CA TYR A 57 14.53 4.93 -3.30
C TYR A 57 15.65 3.92 -3.09
N ASP A 58 16.61 3.87 -4.02
CA ASP A 58 17.80 3.02 -3.93
C ASP A 58 18.93 3.75 -3.20
N PHE A 59 19.20 3.33 -1.97
CA PHE A 59 20.25 3.91 -1.12
C PHE A 59 21.64 3.32 -1.38
N SER A 60 21.81 2.39 -2.34
CA SER A 60 23.14 1.87 -2.69
C SER A 60 24.04 2.94 -3.31
N VAL A 61 23.48 4.06 -3.78
CA VAL A 61 24.23 5.18 -4.35
C VAL A 61 24.97 5.93 -3.24
N GLU A 62 24.31 6.17 -2.11
CA GLU A 62 24.88 6.88 -0.96
C GLU A 62 25.65 5.94 -0.02
N PHE A 63 25.22 4.68 0.07
CA PHE A 63 25.81 3.64 0.92
C PHE A 63 26.21 2.40 0.11
N PRO A 64 27.13 2.52 -0.87
CA PRO A 64 27.63 1.39 -1.65
C PRO A 64 28.38 0.37 -0.78
N GLU A 65 28.84 0.78 0.41
CA GLU A 65 29.46 -0.11 1.39
C GLU A 65 28.46 -1.01 2.14
N LEU A 66 27.16 -0.67 2.12
CA LEU A 66 26.11 -1.41 2.83
C LEU A 66 25.18 -2.18 1.89
N PHE A 67 24.96 -1.68 0.68
CA PHE A 67 23.96 -2.22 -0.24
C PHE A 67 24.47 -2.27 -1.67
N SER A 68 23.90 -3.21 -2.43
CA SER A 68 23.96 -3.25 -3.88
C SER A 68 22.64 -2.78 -4.48
N SER A 69 22.66 -2.29 -5.73
CA SER A 69 21.42 -1.92 -6.42
C SER A 69 20.47 -3.10 -6.62
N GLU A 70 21.00 -4.34 -6.67
CA GLU A 70 20.20 -5.56 -6.78
C GLU A 70 19.30 -5.79 -5.56
N ASP A 71 19.74 -5.39 -4.36
CA ASP A 71 18.99 -5.54 -3.12
C ASP A 71 17.65 -4.77 -3.19
N PHE A 72 17.71 -3.54 -3.70
CA PHE A 72 16.53 -2.68 -3.85
C PHE A 72 15.68 -3.08 -5.06
N GLN A 73 16.28 -3.46 -6.18
CA GLN A 73 15.53 -3.94 -7.36
C GLN A 73 14.65 -5.15 -7.03
N ARG A 74 15.19 -6.11 -6.26
CA ARG A 74 14.43 -7.28 -5.82
C ARG A 74 13.24 -6.90 -4.94
N ALA A 75 13.46 -5.99 -3.98
CA ALA A 75 12.40 -5.52 -3.08
C ALA A 75 11.28 -4.78 -3.83
N PHE A 76 11.64 -3.89 -4.77
CA PHE A 76 10.66 -3.14 -5.55
C PHE A 76 9.82 -4.05 -6.44
N SER A 77 10.45 -5.05 -7.06
CA SER A 77 9.78 -6.03 -7.92
C SER A 77 8.80 -6.90 -7.14
N ALA A 78 9.19 -7.38 -5.95
CA ALA A 78 8.31 -8.14 -5.07
C ALA A 78 7.07 -7.35 -4.63
N SER A 79 7.18 -6.03 -4.45
CA SER A 79 6.04 -5.17 -4.11
C SER A 79 5.03 -5.04 -5.25
N LYS A 80 5.51 -5.00 -6.51
CA LYS A 80 4.65 -4.91 -7.70
C LYS A 80 3.80 -6.17 -7.86
N THR A 81 4.40 -7.36 -7.67
CA THR A 81 3.69 -8.64 -7.75
C THR A 81 2.62 -8.77 -6.67
N LYS A 82 2.86 -8.26 -5.45
CA LYS A 82 1.85 -8.25 -4.38
C LYS A 82 0.69 -7.31 -4.69
N GLN A 83 0.98 -6.13 -5.26
CA GLN A 83 -0.05 -5.16 -5.61
C GLN A 83 -0.96 -5.63 -6.76
N SER A 84 -0.41 -6.35 -7.74
CA SER A 84 -1.23 -6.98 -8.80
C SER A 84 -2.12 -8.09 -8.24
N ALA A 85 -1.59 -8.95 -7.37
CA ALA A 85 -2.37 -10.04 -6.78
C ALA A 85 -3.57 -9.53 -5.95
N ILE A 86 -3.37 -8.48 -5.14
CA ILE A 86 -4.44 -7.87 -4.34
C ILE A 86 -5.52 -7.25 -5.24
N ARG A 87 -5.11 -6.61 -6.33
CA ARG A 87 -6.03 -6.00 -7.30
C ARG A 87 -6.88 -7.03 -8.02
N ASP A 88 -6.28 -8.14 -8.45
CA ASP A 88 -7.02 -9.24 -9.08
C ASP A 88 -8.04 -9.87 -8.12
N GLU A 89 -7.73 -9.91 -6.83
CA GLU A 89 -8.60 -10.46 -5.79
C GLU A 89 -9.79 -9.53 -5.47
N THR A 90 -9.57 -8.21 -5.44
CA THR A 90 -10.66 -7.23 -5.28
C THR A 90 -11.55 -7.16 -6.51
N GLU A 91 -11.00 -7.24 -7.72
CA GLU A 91 -11.78 -7.26 -8.97
C GLU A 91 -12.66 -8.53 -9.04
N LYS A 92 -12.12 -9.70 -8.71
CA LYS A 92 -12.91 -10.95 -8.59
C LYS A 92 -14.01 -10.84 -7.53
N THR A 93 -13.69 -10.26 -6.37
CA THR A 93 -14.67 -10.09 -5.29
C THR A 93 -15.81 -9.15 -5.70
N SER A 94 -15.49 -8.06 -6.42
CA SER A 94 -16.51 -7.14 -6.95
C SER A 94 -17.44 -7.84 -7.94
N PHE A 95 -16.87 -8.61 -8.87
CA PHE A 95 -17.64 -9.34 -9.88
C PHE A 95 -18.71 -10.27 -9.26
N TRP A 96 -18.34 -11.06 -8.25
CA TRP A 96 -19.27 -11.97 -7.58
C TRP A 96 -20.31 -11.24 -6.73
N LYS A 97 -19.94 -10.10 -6.12
CA LYS A 97 -20.88 -9.26 -5.39
C LYS A 97 -21.96 -8.70 -6.32
N ASP A 98 -21.57 -8.19 -7.48
CA ASP A 98 -22.50 -7.63 -8.47
C ASP A 98 -23.48 -8.71 -8.98
N LYS A 99 -22.98 -9.92 -9.25
CA LYS A 99 -23.82 -11.08 -9.61
C LYS A 99 -24.82 -11.45 -8.52
N TYR A 100 -24.41 -11.40 -7.25
CA TYR A 100 -25.31 -11.70 -6.13
C TYR A 100 -26.39 -10.63 -5.95
N ILE A 101 -26.03 -9.35 -6.08
CA ILE A 101 -26.97 -8.24 -6.03
C ILE A 101 -28.00 -8.37 -7.15
N GLN A 102 -27.57 -8.62 -8.39
CA GLN A 102 -28.46 -8.80 -9.52
C GLN A 102 -29.47 -9.93 -9.28
N LEU A 103 -29.02 -11.07 -8.73
CA LEU A 103 -29.91 -12.19 -8.41
C LEU A 103 -30.94 -11.83 -7.35
N LEU A 104 -30.53 -11.09 -6.30
CA LEU A 104 -31.45 -10.61 -5.26
C LEU A 104 -32.48 -9.63 -5.82
N GLU A 105 -32.06 -8.74 -6.72
CA GLU A 105 -32.95 -7.78 -7.39
C GLU A 105 -33.98 -8.51 -8.26
N GLU A 106 -33.54 -9.48 -9.08
CA GLU A 106 -34.43 -10.31 -9.89
C GLU A 106 -35.43 -11.09 -9.03
N TYR A 107 -34.98 -11.68 -7.93
CA TYR A 107 -35.83 -12.39 -7.00
C TYR A 107 -36.87 -11.47 -6.34
N ASN A 108 -36.44 -10.31 -5.84
CA ASN A 108 -37.35 -9.32 -5.25
C ASN A 108 -38.37 -8.80 -6.27
N ASN A 109 -37.97 -8.59 -7.53
CA ASN A 109 -38.88 -8.20 -8.60
C ASN A 109 -39.97 -9.26 -8.85
N MET A 110 -39.60 -10.54 -8.88
CA MET A 110 -40.57 -11.63 -9.00
C MET A 110 -41.53 -11.70 -7.81
N LEU A 111 -41.03 -11.50 -6.59
CA LEU A 111 -41.88 -11.44 -5.39
C LEU A 111 -42.86 -10.27 -5.46
N MET A 112 -42.42 -9.08 -5.87
CA MET A 112 -43.28 -7.91 -6.03
C MET A 112 -44.37 -8.13 -7.08
N MET A 113 -44.02 -8.70 -8.24
CA MET A 113 -45.00 -9.05 -9.28
C MET A 113 -46.04 -10.04 -8.76
N ARG A 114 -45.62 -11.06 -8.00
CA ARG A 114 -46.54 -12.05 -7.43
C ARG A 114 -47.46 -11.44 -6.36
N SER A 115 -46.94 -10.51 -5.56
CA SER A 115 -47.73 -9.76 -4.58
C SER A 115 -48.77 -8.84 -5.22
N GLN A 116 -48.46 -8.20 -6.36
CA GLN A 116 -49.41 -7.33 -7.07
C GLN A 116 -50.50 -8.13 -7.79
N ASN A 117 -50.16 -9.28 -8.36
CA ASN A 117 -51.13 -10.16 -9.04
C ASN A 117 -52.16 -10.79 -8.08
N GLY A 118 -51.85 -10.94 -6.78
CA GLY A 118 -52.80 -11.41 -5.77
C GLY A 118 -53.90 -10.40 -5.42
N VAL A 119 -53.68 -9.10 -5.66
CA VAL A 119 -54.64 -8.03 -5.32
C VAL A 119 -55.70 -7.85 -6.42
N GLN A 120 -55.38 -8.16 -7.69
CA GLN A 120 -56.34 -8.06 -8.80
C GLN A 120 -57.34 -9.23 -8.86
N ALA A 121 -57.00 -10.41 -8.33
CA ALA A 121 -57.88 -11.58 -8.36
C ALA A 121 -59.05 -11.53 -7.34
N HIS A 122 -59.08 -10.54 -6.44
CA HIS A 122 -60.15 -10.36 -5.45
C HIS A 122 -61.09 -9.18 -5.77
N ALA A 123 -60.88 -8.52 -6.91
CA ALA A 123 -61.67 -7.37 -7.36
C ALA A 123 -62.50 -7.65 -8.64
N MET A 124 -62.71 -8.92 -9.00
CA MET A 124 -63.62 -9.37 -10.05
C MET A 124 -64.71 -10.27 -9.48
#